data_AF-A0A524EQD5-F1
#
_entry.id   AF-A0A524EQD5-F1
#
_cell.length_a   1.000
_cell.length_b   1.000
_cell.length_c   1.000
_cell.angle_alpha   90.00
_cell.angle_beta   90.00
_cell.angle_gamma   90.00
#
_symmetry.space_group_name_H-M   'P 1'
#
loop_
_entity.id
_entity.type
_entity.pdbx_description
1 polymer ?
#
loop_
_entity_poly.entity_id
_entity_poly.type
_entity_poly.pdbx_seq_one_letter_code
_entity_poly.pdbx_strand_id
1 'polypeptide(L)'
;MNLDRIRRVLNSMMIFTFLIFGALVGIIFLLDTPLTKSVAALPFAFLFISAMTLITTGQIKEKPKAAMKYVQEWLAICIFVVLIAAAVYLVS
;
A
#
# COMPACT_ATOMS: atom_id res chain seq x y z
N MET A 1 -5.81 17.93 14.98
CA MET A 1 -4.91 16.78 14.74
C MET A 1 -3.71 17.28 13.94
N ASN A 2 -2.48 17.16 14.45
CA ASN A 2 -1.31 17.80 13.84
C ASN A 2 -0.98 17.17 12.47
N LEU A 3 -1.03 17.98 11.42
CA LEU A 3 -0.66 17.63 10.04
C LEU A 3 0.72 16.97 9.97
N ASP A 4 1.68 17.42 10.78
CA ASP A 4 3.03 16.84 10.88
C ASP A 4 3.01 15.39 11.36
N ARG A 5 2.08 15.05 12.26
CA ARG A 5 1.92 13.68 12.75
C ARG A 5 1.35 12.78 11.65
N ILE A 6 0.33 13.25 10.94
CA ILE A 6 -0.29 12.52 9.83
C ILE A 6 0.74 12.24 8.73
N ARG A 7 1.49 13.28 8.35
CA ARG A 7 2.51 13.18 7.31
C ARG A 7 3.64 12.24 7.69
N ARG A 8 4.09 12.28 8.95
CA ARG A 8 5.11 11.34 9.46
C ARG A 8 4.62 9.90 9.40
N VAL A 9 3.38 9.65 9.83
CA VAL A 9 2.77 8.31 9.81
C VAL A 9 2.62 7.79 8.38
N LEU A 10 2.09 8.59 7.45
CA LEU A 10 1.97 8.19 6.03
C LEU A 10 3.34 7.88 5.43
N ASN A 11 4.35 8.71 5.70
CA ASN A 11 5.69 8.50 5.16
C ASN A 11 6.32 7.22 5.72
N SER A 12 6.16 6.96 7.03
CA SER A 12 6.59 5.70 7.63
C SER A 12 5.85 4.49 7.05
N MET A 13 4.54 4.57 6.81
CA MET A 13 3.78 3.49 6.18
C MET A 13 4.22 3.23 4.73
N MET A 14 4.49 4.28 3.96
CA MET A 14 4.98 4.14 2.60
C MET A 14 6.31 3.38 2.54
N ILE A 15 7.26 3.75 3.41
CA ILE A 15 8.57 3.08 3.51
C ILE A 15 8.39 1.62 3.96
N PHE A 16 7.56 1.38 4.97
CA PHE A 16 7.33 0.04 5.50
C PHE A 16 6.69 -0.89 4.45
N THR A 17 5.67 -0.42 3.73
CA THR A 17 5.03 -1.20 2.66
C THR A 17 5.97 -1.45 1.49
N PHE A 18 6.82 -0.49 1.14
CA PHE A 18 7.85 -0.67 0.13
C PHE A 18 8.92 -1.70 0.53
N LEU A 19 9.32 -1.70 1.81
CA LEU A 19 10.23 -2.70 2.38
C LEU A 19 9.63 -4.12 2.30
N ILE A 20 8.36 -4.29 2.66
CA ILE A 20 7.67 -5.58 2.56
C ILE A 20 7.62 -6.05 1.09
N PHE A 21 7.28 -5.15 0.17
CA PHE A 21 7.30 -5.46 -1.26
C PHE A 21 8.68 -5.95 -1.71
N GLY A 22 9.74 -5.20 -1.39
CA GLY A 22 11.11 -5.56 -1.75
C GLY A 22 11.54 -6.90 -1.15
N ALA A 23 11.18 -7.17 0.11
CA ALA A 23 11.46 -8.44 0.78
C ALA A 23 10.73 -9.60 0.09
N LEU A 24 9.44 -9.46 -0.22
CA LEU A 24 8.65 -10.49 -0.89
C LEU A 24 9.19 -10.79 -2.30
N VAL A 25 9.49 -9.75 -3.08
CA VAL A 25 10.10 -9.91 -4.41
C VAL A 25 11.46 -10.60 -4.29
N GLY A 26 12.30 -10.19 -3.33
CA GLY A 26 13.59 -10.81 -3.09
C GLY A 26 13.48 -12.31 -2.76
N ILE A 27 12.53 -12.68 -1.90
CA ILE A 27 12.25 -14.09 -1.57
C ILE A 27 11.81 -14.87 -2.81
N ILE A 28 10.93 -14.30 -3.63
CA ILE A 28 10.43 -14.95 -4.86
C ILE A 28 11.58 -15.22 -5.84
N PHE A 29 12.47 -14.24 -6.02
CA PHE A 29 13.67 -14.38 -6.85
C PHE A 29 14.66 -15.40 -6.29
N LEU A 30 14.86 -15.42 -4.96
CA LEU A 30 15.85 -16.28 -4.32
C LEU A 30 15.42 -17.75 -4.28
N LEU A 31 14.11 -18.00 -4.19
CA LEU A 31 13.54 -19.35 -4.16
C LEU A 31 13.18 -19.89 -5.56
N ASP A 32 13.41 -19.12 -6.62
CA ASP A 32 13.01 -19.45 -8.00
C ASP A 32 11.55 -19.94 -8.10
N THR A 33 10.70 -19.41 -7.23
CA THR A 33 9.32 -19.87 -7.10
C THR A 33 8.53 -19.52 -8.37
N PRO A 34 7.76 -20.47 -8.93
CA PRO A 34 6.97 -20.20 -10.12
C PRO A 34 6.00 -19.05 -9.85
N LEU A 35 6.02 -18.05 -10.73
CA LEU A 35 5.20 -16.85 -10.65
C LEU A 35 3.73 -17.18 -10.93
N THR A 36 3.08 -17.81 -9.96
CA THR A 36 1.64 -18.08 -10.00
C THR A 36 0.87 -16.83 -9.57
N LYS A 37 -0.41 -16.76 -9.96
CA LYS A 37 -1.29 -15.63 -9.60
C LYS A 37 -1.31 -15.36 -8.09
N SER A 38 -1.27 -16.41 -7.26
CA SER A 38 -1.23 -16.28 -5.79
C SER A 38 0.08 -15.74 -5.25
N VAL A 39 1.23 -16.16 -5.81
CA VAL A 39 2.56 -15.70 -5.35
C VAL A 39 2.81 -14.24 -5.75
N ALA A 40 2.32 -13.82 -6.91
CA ALA A 40 2.46 -12.44 -7.38
C ALA A 40 1.48 -11.46 -6.69
N ALA A 41 0.30 -11.92 -6.27
CA ALA A 41 -0.74 -11.04 -5.71
C ALA A 41 -0.28 -10.25 -4.46
N LEU A 42 0.43 -10.91 -3.54
CA LEU A 42 0.87 -10.27 -2.29
C LEU A 42 1.86 -9.12 -2.52
N PRO A 43 2.99 -9.29 -3.25
CA PRO A 43 3.88 -8.19 -3.59
C PRO A 43 3.16 -7.03 -4.28
N PHE A 44 2.31 -7.31 -5.28
CA PHE A 44 1.59 -6.26 -6.00
C PHE A 44 0.61 -5.48 -5.10
N ALA A 45 -0.01 -6.13 -4.11
CA ALA A 45 -0.84 -5.44 -3.13
C ALA A 45 -0.03 -4.45 -2.27
N PHE A 46 1.16 -4.85 -1.80
CA PHE A 46 2.03 -3.95 -1.02
C PHE A 46 2.61 -2.81 -1.87
N LEU A 47 2.96 -3.08 -3.12
CA LEU A 47 3.34 -2.04 -4.08
C LEU A 47 2.22 -1.02 -4.28
N PHE A 48 0.98 -1.50 -4.46
CA PHE A 48 -0.19 -0.64 -4.64
C PHE A 48 -0.44 0.24 -3.41
N ILE A 49 -0.39 -0.33 -2.21
CA ILE A 49 -0.53 0.44 -0.96
C ILE A 49 0.57 1.51 -0.87
N SER A 50 1.81 1.18 -1.19
CA SER A 50 2.92 2.13 -1.19
C SER A 50 2.69 3.29 -2.17
N ALA A 51 2.29 2.98 -3.41
CA ALA A 51 1.99 3.97 -4.44
C ALA A 51 0.82 4.89 -4.05
N MET A 52 -0.28 4.32 -3.54
CA MET A 52 -1.42 5.10 -3.04
C MET A 52 -1.04 6.00 -1.87
N THR A 53 -0.16 5.54 -0.98
CA THR A 53 0.34 6.33 0.14
C THR A 53 1.17 7.52 -0.35
N LEU A 54 1.98 7.33 -1.40
CA LEU A 54 2.76 8.40 -2.03
C LEU A 54 1.85 9.45 -2.69
N ILE A 55 0.83 9.01 -3.44
CA ILE A 55 -0.16 9.91 -4.07
C ILE A 55 -0.88 10.73 -3.00
N THR A 56 -1.37 10.08 -1.94
CA THR A 56 -2.08 10.73 -0.83
C THR A 56 -1.18 11.73 -0.11
N THR A 57 0.09 11.40 0.09
CA THR A 57 1.08 12.31 0.70
C THR A 57 1.33 13.53 -0.19
N GLY A 58 1.35 13.35 -1.52
CA GLY A 58 1.42 14.43 -2.50
C GLY A 58 0.22 15.36 -2.43
N GLN A 59 -0.99 14.81 -2.42
CA GLN A 59 -2.24 15.58 -2.28
C GLN A 59 -2.31 16.37 -0.97
N ILE A 60 -1.83 15.79 0.14
CA ILE A 60 -1.74 16.48 1.44
C ILE A 60 -0.74 17.64 1.40
N LYS A 61 0.37 17.49 0.67
CA LYS A 61 1.36 18.56 0.48
C LYS A 61 0.76 19.76 -0.28
N GLU A 62 -0.06 19.51 -1.28
CA GLU A 62 -0.72 20.56 -2.07
C GLU A 62 -1.92 21.19 -1.35
N LYS A 63 -2.74 20.38 -0.68
CA LYS A 63 -3.99 20.83 -0.03
C LYS A 63 -4.06 20.35 1.43
N PRO A 64 -3.29 20.96 2.35
CA PRO A 64 -3.19 20.50 3.74
C PRO A 64 -4.52 20.61 4.52
N LYS A 65 -5.41 21.53 4.14
CA LYS A 65 -6.71 21.71 4.79
C LYS A 65 -7.64 20.48 4.66
N ALA A 66 -7.43 19.64 3.65
CA ALA A 66 -8.22 18.44 3.40
C ALA A 66 -7.51 17.15 3.81
N ALA A 67 -6.39 17.23 4.54
CA ALA A 67 -5.55 16.07 4.84
C ALA A 67 -6.29 14.92 5.54
N MET A 68 -7.21 15.23 6.46
CA MET A 68 -8.01 14.21 7.14
C MET A 68 -8.89 13.43 6.14
N LYS A 69 -9.50 14.13 5.18
CA LYS A 69 -10.35 13.54 4.14
C LYS A 69 -9.53 12.62 3.23
N TYR A 70 -8.37 13.07 2.78
CA TYR A 70 -7.48 12.26 1.95
C TYR A 70 -6.99 10.99 2.66
N VAL A 71 -6.69 11.06 3.95
CA VAL A 71 -6.31 9.86 4.73
C VAL A 71 -7.48 8.89 4.88
N GLN A 72 -8.70 9.38 5.09
CA GLN A 72 -9.88 8.53 5.16
C GLN A 72 -10.17 7.86 3.81
N GLU A 73 -10.09 8.60 2.70
CA GLU A 73 -10.24 8.06 1.34
C GLU A 73 -9.15 7.01 1.04
N TRP A 74 -7.90 7.31 1.37
CA TRP A 74 -6.79 6.37 1.24
C TRP A 74 -7.04 5.08 2.02
N LEU A 75 -7.47 5.18 3.28
CA LEU A 75 -7.74 4.02 4.12
C LEU A 75 -8.88 3.18 3.54
N ALA A 76 -9.95 3.83 3.07
CA ALA A 76 -11.07 3.15 2.42
C ALA A 76 -10.64 2.40 1.15
N ILE A 77 -9.83 3.03 0.30
CA ILE A 77 -9.31 2.41 -0.92
C ILE A 77 -8.39 1.23 -0.59
N CYS A 78 -7.49 1.38 0.39
CA CYS A 78 -6.60 0.30 0.81
C CYS A 78 -7.38 -0.90 1.35
N ILE A 79 -8.36 -0.69 2.22
CA ILE A 79 -9.21 -1.78 2.74
C ILE A 79 -9.97 -2.45 1.60
N PHE A 80 -10.56 -1.67 0.69
CA PHE A 80 -11.32 -2.21 -0.43
C PHE A 80 -10.48 -3.09 -1.36
N VAL A 81 -9.26 -2.64 -1.69
CA VAL A 81 -8.35 -3.42 -2.54
C VAL A 81 -7.86 -4.69 -1.84
N VAL A 82 -7.59 -4.63 -0.54
CA VAL A 82 -7.23 -5.83 0.24
C VAL A 82 -8.38 -6.83 0.26
N LEU A 83 -9.62 -6.38 0.43
CA LEU A 83 -10.81 -7.24 0.38
C LEU A 83 -11.01 -7.87 -1.00
N ILE A 84 -10.82 -7.11 -2.08
CA ILE A 84 -10.88 -7.66 -3.44
C ILE A 84 -9.78 -8.70 -3.65
N ALA A 85 -8.54 -8.41 -3.26
CA ALA A 85 -7.43 -9.35 -3.39
C ALA A 85 -7.70 -10.65 -2.61
N ALA A 86 -8.26 -10.54 -1.40
CA ALA A 86 -8.66 -11.70 -0.60
C ALA A 86 -9.81 -12.48 -1.25
N ALA A 87 -10.83 -11.80 -1.79
CA ALA A 87 -11.95 -12.44 -2.48
C ALA A 87 -11.50 -13.16 -3.76
N VAL A 88 -10.62 -12.53 -4.55
CA VAL A 88 -10.01 -13.16 -5.73
C VAL A 88 -9.23 -14.40 -5.33
N TYR A 89 -8.42 -14.34 -4.27
CA TYR A 89 -7.70 -15.51 -3.77
C TYR A 89 -8.64 -16.64 -3.32
N LEU A 90 -9.77 -16.31 -2.70
CA LEU A 90 -10.73 -17.31 -2.20
C LEU A 90 -11.54 -17.98 -3.33
N VAL A 91 -11.73 -17.28 -4.45
CA VAL A 91 -12.45 -17.76 -5.64
C VAL A 91 -11.53 -18.46 -6.67
N SER A 92 -10.21 -18.23 -6.59
CA SER A 92 -9.19 -18.81 -7.48
C SER A 92 -8.71 -20.18 -7.02
#